data_AF-A0A1B6II46-F1
#
_entry.id   AF-A0A1B6II46-F1
#
_cell.length_a   1.000
_cell.length_b   1.000
_cell.length_c   1.000
_cell.angle_alpha   90.00
_cell.angle_beta   90.00
_cell.angle_gamma   90.00
#
_symmetry.space_group_name_H-M   'P 1'
#
loop_
_entity.id
_entity.type
_entity.pdbx_description
1 polymer ?
#
loop_
_entity_poly.entity_id
_entity_poly.type
_entity_poly.pdbx_seq_one_letter_code
_entity_poly.pdbx_strand_id
1 'polypeptide(L)'
;SSPLYPSSYKEDNSCRWDISVPHGNQLVFKFLTLNFGYSLCNTNYIQLLDVDPTTGLESLHSQYCGYDSVSEIQMRGSTAVVRYVTTTHNNGTGWVLAWKSRPVLAN
;
A
#
# COMPACT_ATOMS: atom_id res chain seq x y z
N SER A 1 -4.89 7.87 -3.12
CA SER A 1 -4.74 8.54 -1.81
C SER A 1 -5.86 8.09 -0.89
N SER A 2 -5.76 8.33 0.42
CA SER A 2 -6.91 8.17 1.32
C SER A 2 -8.04 9.11 0.91
N PRO A 3 -9.31 8.72 1.12
CA PRO A 3 -10.44 9.64 0.95
C PRO A 3 -10.26 10.90 1.79
N LEU A 4 -10.76 12.04 1.30
CA LEU A 4 -10.70 13.35 1.99
C LEU A 4 -9.30 13.92 2.29
N TYR A 5 -8.21 13.25 1.89
CA TYR A 5 -6.84 13.78 2.06
C TYR A 5 -6.75 15.24 1.58
N PRO A 6 -6.16 16.17 2.37
CA PRO A 6 -5.36 15.94 3.58
C PRO A 6 -6.15 15.93 4.91
N SER A 7 -7.49 15.90 4.87
CA SER A 7 -8.30 15.75 6.07
C SER A 7 -8.39 14.28 6.52
N SER A 8 -8.58 14.08 7.83
CA SER A 8 -8.69 12.74 8.41
C SER A 8 -9.91 12.00 7.89
N TYR A 9 -9.74 10.76 7.43
CA TYR A 9 -10.83 9.87 7.08
C TYR A 9 -11.13 8.93 8.26
N LYS A 10 -12.19 9.27 9.01
CA LYS A 10 -12.60 8.63 10.27
C LYS A 10 -13.82 7.74 10.10
N GLU A 11 -13.72 6.79 9.17
CA GLU A 11 -14.78 5.82 8.90
C GLU A 11 -14.24 4.41 9.09
N ASP A 12 -15.10 3.47 9.49
CA ASP A 12 -14.78 2.04 9.48
C ASP A 12 -14.89 1.54 8.05
N ASN A 13 -13.74 1.32 7.39
CA ASN A 13 -13.70 0.96 5.98
C ASN A 13 -12.48 0.09 5.64
N SER A 14 -12.64 -0.74 4.61
CA SER A 14 -11.59 -1.55 4.01
C SER A 14 -11.59 -1.36 2.51
N CYS A 15 -10.60 -0.63 1.99
CA CYS A 15 -10.44 -0.38 0.57
C CYS A 15 -9.38 -1.32 -0.03
N ARG A 16 -9.59 -1.72 -1.29
CA ARG A 16 -8.70 -2.60 -2.05
C ARG A 16 -8.40 -2.00 -3.41
N TRP A 17 -7.13 -2.08 -3.83
CA TRP A 17 -6.71 -1.81 -5.20
C TRP A 17 -5.83 -2.95 -5.69
N ASP A 18 -6.22 -3.54 -6.82
CA ASP A 18 -5.43 -4.52 -7.56
C ASP A 18 -4.62 -3.78 -8.62
N ILE A 19 -3.30 -3.90 -8.57
CA ILE A 19 -2.38 -3.15 -9.44
C ILE A 19 -1.48 -4.13 -10.18
N SER A 20 -1.44 -3.99 -11.51
CA SER A 20 -0.60 -4.79 -12.39
C SER A 20 0.21 -3.93 -13.33
N VAL A 21 1.43 -4.37 -13.61
CA VAL A 21 2.32 -3.84 -14.65
C VAL A 21 2.61 -4.93 -15.68
N PRO A 22 3.16 -4.59 -16.87
CA PRO A 22 3.52 -5.59 -17.87
C PRO A 22 4.39 -6.72 -17.32
N HIS A 23 4.19 -7.93 -17.85
CA HIS A 23 5.04 -9.08 -17.55
C HIS A 23 6.51 -8.77 -17.86
N GLY A 24 7.43 -9.28 -17.03
CA GLY A 24 8.86 -8.96 -17.11
C GLY A 24 9.25 -7.67 -16.37
N ASN A 25 8.29 -6.88 -15.89
CA ASN A 25 8.54 -5.74 -15.02
C ASN A 25 8.17 -6.06 -13.56
N GLN A 26 8.79 -5.33 -12.64
CA GLN A 26 8.43 -5.29 -11.23
C GLN A 26 7.60 -4.04 -10.92
N LEU A 27 6.64 -4.21 -10.02
CA LEU A 27 5.88 -3.10 -9.45
C LEU A 27 6.67 -2.47 -8.29
N VAL A 28 6.83 -1.14 -8.32
CA VAL A 28 7.52 -0.39 -7.28
C VAL A 28 6.59 0.67 -6.71
N PHE A 29 6.42 0.67 -5.39
CA PHE A 29 5.60 1.63 -4.66
C PHE A 29 6.45 2.67 -3.93
N LYS A 30 5.87 3.83 -3.68
CA LYS A 30 6.46 4.88 -2.83
C LYS A 30 5.37 5.70 -2.15
N PHE A 31 5.44 5.82 -0.82
CA PHE A 31 4.61 6.79 -0.11
C PHE A 31 5.14 8.20 -0.34
N LEU A 32 4.29 9.07 -0.89
CA LEU A 32 4.54 10.52 -0.93
C LEU A 32 4.07 11.18 0.38
N THR A 33 3.09 10.57 1.05
CA THR A 33 2.67 10.93 2.40
C THR A 33 2.12 9.67 3.08
N LEU A 34 2.41 9.52 4.35
CA LEU A 34 1.82 8.50 5.22
C LEU A 34 1.69 9.08 6.62
N ASN A 35 0.46 9.29 7.06
CA ASN A 35 0.17 9.81 8.38
C ASN A 35 -1.17 9.25 8.85
N PHE A 36 -1.10 8.30 9.78
CA PHE A 36 -2.24 7.76 10.52
C PHE A 36 -2.36 8.30 11.95
N GLY A 37 -1.55 9.31 12.32
CA GLY A 37 -1.41 9.75 13.70
C GLY A 37 -0.77 8.67 14.56
N TYR A 38 -1.03 8.69 15.87
CA TYR A 38 -0.66 7.57 16.74
C TYR A 38 -1.57 6.37 16.41
N SER A 39 -1.00 5.33 15.81
CA SER A 39 -1.71 4.10 15.43
C SER A 39 -0.97 2.88 15.97
N LEU A 40 -1.72 1.91 16.48
CA LEU A 40 -1.18 0.62 16.96
C LEU A 40 -0.94 -0.39 15.82
N CYS A 41 -1.01 0.06 14.55
CA CYS A 41 -0.82 -0.79 13.36
C CYS A 41 -1.79 -1.99 13.27
N ASN A 42 -2.85 -2.02 14.07
CA ASN A 42 -3.90 -3.05 14.04
C ASN A 42 -5.30 -2.46 13.72
N THR A 43 -5.44 -1.13 13.73
CA THR A 43 -6.71 -0.43 13.46
C THR A 43 -6.66 0.42 12.20
N ASN A 44 -5.58 1.17 11.97
CA ASN A 44 -5.40 2.01 10.79
C ASN A 44 -4.05 1.69 10.15
N TYR A 45 -4.06 1.12 8.94
CA TYR A 45 -2.85 0.68 8.25
C TYR A 45 -3.07 0.48 6.75
N ILE A 46 -1.96 0.39 6.02
CA ILE A 46 -1.92 -0.08 4.63
C ILE A 46 -1.10 -1.34 4.55
N GLN A 47 -1.65 -2.38 3.93
CA GLN A 47 -0.92 -3.57 3.54
C GLN A 47 -0.60 -3.51 2.05
N LEU A 48 0.62 -3.91 1.71
CA LEU A 48 1.00 -4.30 0.37
C LEU A 48 1.11 -5.83 0.38
N LEU A 49 0.45 -6.47 -0.57
CA LEU A 49 0.38 -7.92 -0.69
C LEU A 49 0.97 -8.32 -2.04
N ASP A 50 1.89 -9.28 -2.03
CA ASP A 50 2.33 -9.94 -3.25
C ASP A 50 1.22 -10.87 -3.75
N VAL A 51 1.08 -10.98 -5.08
CA VAL A 51 0.19 -11.97 -5.71
C VAL A 51 1.03 -12.98 -6.46
N ASP A 52 0.89 -14.26 -6.12
CA ASP A 52 1.55 -15.34 -6.82
C ASP A 52 1.01 -15.45 -8.26
N PRO A 53 1.87 -15.39 -9.30
CA PRO A 53 1.42 -15.31 -10.69
C PRO A 53 0.82 -16.63 -11.22
N THR A 54 1.02 -17.75 -10.52
CA THR A 54 0.56 -19.08 -10.95
C THR A 54 -0.76 -19.45 -10.28
N THR A 55 -0.86 -19.18 -8.97
CA THR A 55 -1.96 -19.60 -8.10
C THR A 55 -2.93 -18.46 -7.78
N GLY A 56 -2.51 -17.21 -7.96
CA GLY A 56 -3.29 -16.02 -7.56
C GLY A 56 -3.33 -15.79 -6.05
N LEU A 57 -2.56 -16.55 -5.26
CA LEU A 57 -2.56 -16.42 -3.80
C LEU A 57 -1.91 -15.10 -3.36
N GLU A 58 -2.58 -14.42 -2.43
CA GLU A 58 -2.08 -13.21 -1.79
C GLU A 58 -1.20 -13.55 -0.58
N SER A 59 -0.06 -12.90 -0.44
CA SER A 59 0.77 -12.99 0.77
C SER A 59 1.20 -11.61 1.24
N LEU A 60 1.25 -11.39 2.56
CA LEU A 60 1.67 -10.11 3.13
C LEU A 60 3.12 -9.84 2.76
N HIS A 61 3.34 -8.76 2.01
CA HIS A 61 4.67 -8.24 1.74
C HIS A 61 5.12 -7.33 2.87
N SER A 62 4.29 -6.34 3.20
CA SER A 62 4.58 -5.33 4.21
C SER A 62 3.31 -4.65 4.71
N GLN A 63 3.34 -4.12 5.93
CA GLN A 63 2.28 -3.32 6.50
C GLN A 63 2.84 -2.03 7.08
N TYR A 64 2.14 -0.92 6.86
CA TYR A 64 2.56 0.42 7.28
C TYR A 64 1.48 1.13 8.07
N CYS A 65 1.88 1.88 9.10
CA CYS A 65 0.98 2.77 9.82
C CYS A 65 1.74 4.01 10.33
N GLY A 66 1.12 4.79 11.22
CA GLY A 66 1.78 5.90 11.91
C GLY A 66 2.38 6.93 10.96
N TYR A 67 3.70 7.13 11.08
CA TYR A 67 4.51 8.07 10.31
C TYR A 67 5.70 7.38 9.65
N ASP A 68 5.55 6.11 9.25
CA ASP A 68 6.66 5.35 8.71
C ASP A 68 7.30 6.11 7.54
N SER A 69 8.61 6.38 7.64
CA SER A 69 9.39 6.96 6.55
C SER A 69 9.78 5.83 5.60
N VAL A 70 9.11 5.76 4.46
CA VAL A 70 9.29 4.63 3.53
C VAL A 70 10.04 5.08 2.27
N SER A 71 11.09 4.33 1.92
CA SER A 71 11.76 4.42 0.63
C SER A 71 10.94 3.73 -0.47
N GLU A 72 11.53 3.47 -1.64
CA GLU A 72 10.86 2.68 -2.67
C GLU A 72 10.70 1.22 -2.23
N ILE A 73 9.48 0.70 -2.36
CA ILE A 73 9.10 -0.66 -1.97
C ILE A 73 8.97 -1.48 -3.24
N GLN A 74 9.75 -2.55 -3.35
CA GLN A 74 9.81 -3.38 -4.56
C GLN A 74 9.02 -4.66 -4.32
N MET A 75 7.92 -4.83 -5.06
CA MET A 75 7.13 -6.06 -4.97
C MET A 75 7.86 -7.22 -5.65
N ARG A 76 7.49 -8.45 -5.30
CA ARG A 76 8.13 -9.66 -5.88
C ARG A 76 7.80 -9.85 -7.34
N GLY A 77 6.61 -9.43 -7.77
CA GLY A 77 6.08 -9.67 -9.10
C GLY A 77 5.57 -8.42 -9.82
N SER A 78 4.86 -8.68 -10.91
CA SER A 78 4.20 -7.67 -11.73
C SER A 78 2.80 -7.29 -11.24
N THR A 79 2.28 -8.00 -10.23
CA THR A 79 0.94 -7.76 -9.65
C THR A 79 1.04 -7.67 -8.13
N ALA A 80 0.30 -6.74 -7.54
CA ALA A 80 0.16 -6.60 -6.10
C ALA A 80 -1.24 -6.10 -5.71
N VAL A 81 -1.60 -6.32 -4.45
CA VAL A 81 -2.80 -5.73 -3.84
C VAL A 81 -2.38 -4.69 -2.81
N VAL A 82 -2.99 -3.51 -2.88
CA VAL A 82 -2.96 -2.50 -1.83
C VAL A 82 -4.25 -2.61 -1.03
N ARG A 83 -4.15 -2.85 0.27
CA ARG A 83 -5.30 -2.88 1.18
C ARG A 83 -5.16 -1.78 2.22
N TYR A 84 -6.14 -0.90 2.29
CA TYR A 84 -6.20 0.16 3.30
C TYR A 84 -7.32 -0.16 4.28
N VAL A 85 -6.98 -0.32 5.55
CA VAL A 85 -7.93 -0.50 6.65
C VAL A 85 -7.90 0.74 7.53
N THR A 86 -9.08 1.24 7.87
CA THR A 86 -9.26 2.40 8.73
C THR A 86 -10.47 2.25 9.62
N THR A 87 -10.46 3.01 10.70
CA THR A 87 -11.54 3.09 11.67
C THR A 87 -11.88 4.54 11.99
N THR A 88 -12.96 4.74 12.74
CA THR A 88 -13.33 6.02 13.37
C THR A 88 -12.22 6.64 14.25
N HIS A 89 -11.24 5.84 14.70
CA HIS A 89 -10.11 6.30 15.53
C HIS A 89 -8.90 6.80 14.74
N ASN A 90 -9.01 7.00 13.42
CA ASN A 90 -7.93 7.53 12.60
C ASN A 90 -7.68 9.03 12.87
N ASN A 91 -6.59 9.35 13.55
CA ASN A 91 -6.22 10.74 13.85
C ASN A 91 -5.19 11.33 12.88
N GLY A 92 -4.88 10.62 11.80
CA GLY A 92 -3.92 11.05 10.79
C GLY A 92 -4.51 11.91 9.69
N THR A 93 -3.62 12.60 8.96
CA THR A 93 -3.98 13.41 7.77
C THR A 93 -4.16 12.56 6.51
N GLY A 94 -3.79 11.28 6.56
CA GLY A 94 -4.01 10.32 5.49
C GLY A 94 -2.73 9.95 4.74
N TRP A 95 -2.90 9.46 3.51
CA TRP A 95 -1.78 8.90 2.74
C TRP A 95 -1.91 9.14 1.24
N VAL A 96 -0.76 9.20 0.58
CA VAL A 96 -0.63 9.26 -0.88
C VAL A 96 0.42 8.22 -1.28
N LEU A 97 -0.01 7.22 -2.04
CA LEU A 97 0.84 6.16 -2.57
C LEU A 97 0.99 6.33 -4.07
N ALA A 98 2.23 6.45 -4.54
CA ALA A 98 2.58 6.43 -5.95
C ALA A 98 3.15 5.04 -6.32
N TRP A 99 3.02 4.67 -7.59
CA TRP A 99 3.58 3.43 -8.12
C TRP A 99 4.18 3.64 -9.50
N LYS A 100 5.14 2.79 -9.87
CA LYS A 100 5.76 2.76 -11.19
C LYS A 100 6.08 1.34 -11.61
N SER A 101 6.18 1.14 -12.92
CA SER A 101 6.69 -0.08 -13.53
C SER A 101 8.21 0.03 -13.69
N ARG A 102 8.96 -1.02 -13.30
CA ARG A 102 10.40 -1.08 -13.49
C ARG A 102 10.80 -2.37 -14.23
N PRO A 103 11.39 -2.29 -15.43
CA PRO A 103 11.87 -3.48 -16.13
C PRO A 103 12.86 -4.28 -15.30
N VAL A 104 12.70 -5.61 -15.26
CA VAL A 104 13.73 -6.51 -14.74
C VAL A 104 14.66 -6.81 -15.91
N LEU A 105 15.89 -6.30 -15.85
CA LEU A 105 16.89 -6.61 -16.87
C LEU A 105 17.26 -8.09 -16.73
N ALA A 106 17.13 -8.85 -17.81
CA ALA A 106 17.66 -10.20 -17.89
C ALA A 106 19.20 -10.10 -17.92
N ASN A 107 19.87 -10.83 -17.03
CA ASN A 107 21.31 -11.06 -17.11
C ASN A 107 21.63 -12.05 -18.22
#